data_AF-A0A848FRZ2-F1
#
_entry.id   AF-A0A848FRZ2-F1
#
_cell.length_a   1.000
_cell.length_b   1.000
_cell.length_c   1.000
_cell.angle_alpha   90.00
_cell.angle_beta   90.00
_cell.angle_gamma   90.00
#
_symmetry.space_group_name_H-M   'P 1'
#
loop_
_entity.id
_entity.type
_entity.pdbx_description
1 polymer ?
#
loop_
_entity_poly.entity_id
_entity_poly.type
_entity_poly.pdbx_seq_one_letter_code
_entity_poly.pdbx_strand_id
1 'polypeptide(L)'
;MQLYSRNQNTTVWCNTAASFPDGILKAHQLLHQIYPSAEGREYFGISRFENGGISYKAAVALAPGESPVTDKFETFVINKGLFLGTLIKDFMSDTSVVGSTFQQLVKDPRVDPDGYCLEEYPEYNSIICMVRLSEERVQAQLRKELTEEYGRMYENLFRTIRSFTPQQFNTVPSIGGWTPGQVTEHIILATGGIPDENTSDAGRIFNEKDETTRSVFTDYLHKMEAPEFIRPDKKDYDQQQQISILEGVRDSHLSGIASKDLFALCLDFELPAWGSLTRYEWWKFISYHTERHLHQLQNIHNVMR
;
A
#
# COMPACT_ATOMS: atom_id res chain seq x y z
N MET A 1 -3.47 13.49 -4.12
CA MET A 1 -2.75 12.41 -4.82
C MET A 1 -3.02 11.11 -4.10
N GLN A 2 -3.17 10.01 -4.82
CA GLN A 2 -3.32 8.66 -4.28
C GLN A 2 -2.63 7.63 -5.18
N LEU A 3 -2.38 6.44 -4.63
CA LEU A 3 -1.85 5.34 -5.41
C LEU A 3 -2.96 4.65 -6.20
N TYR A 4 -2.63 4.23 -7.42
CA TYR A 4 -3.44 3.42 -8.30
C TYR A 4 -2.64 2.17 -8.69
N SER A 5 -3.31 1.03 -8.84
CA SER A 5 -2.71 -0.20 -9.35
C SER A 5 -3.34 -0.56 -10.69
N ARG A 6 -2.51 -0.84 -11.69
CA ARG A 6 -2.93 -1.51 -12.93
C ARG A 6 -2.41 -2.94 -12.88
N ASN A 7 -3.31 -3.92 -13.00
CA ASN A 7 -2.96 -5.34 -12.83
C ASN A 7 -2.55 -6.02 -14.15
N GLN A 8 -2.80 -5.38 -15.29
CA GLN A 8 -2.48 -5.91 -16.61
C GLN A 8 -1.93 -4.83 -17.52
N ASN A 9 -1.09 -5.26 -18.46
CA ASN A 9 -0.62 -4.40 -19.53
C ASN A 9 -1.80 -4.13 -20.47
N THR A 10 -1.91 -2.89 -20.95
CA THR A 10 -2.93 -2.50 -21.94
C THR A 10 -2.22 -2.05 -23.21
N THR A 11 -2.35 -2.83 -24.28
CA THR A 11 -1.90 -2.40 -25.60
C THR A 11 -2.89 -1.39 -26.16
N VAL A 12 -2.40 -0.21 -26.54
CA VAL A 12 -3.20 0.88 -27.08
C VAL A 12 -2.67 1.32 -28.43
N TRP A 13 -3.58 1.80 -29.26
CA TRP A 13 -3.28 2.41 -30.56
C TRP A 13 -3.17 3.92 -30.42
N CYS A 14 -2.05 4.47 -30.89
CA CYS A 14 -1.65 5.84 -30.61
C CYS A 14 -1.61 6.68 -31.87
N ASN A 15 -2.18 7.88 -31.75
CA ASN A 15 -2.01 8.97 -32.68
C ASN A 15 -1.14 10.05 -32.00
N THR A 16 0.12 10.16 -32.42
CA THR A 16 1.02 11.21 -31.90
C THR A 16 0.55 12.59 -32.37
N ALA A 17 0.38 13.50 -31.42
CA ALA A 17 0.00 14.88 -31.71
C ALA A 17 1.10 15.60 -32.49
N ALA A 18 0.72 16.40 -33.51
CA ALA A 18 1.68 17.13 -34.34
C ALA A 18 2.41 18.26 -33.58
N SER A 19 1.83 18.74 -32.49
CA SER A 19 2.40 19.73 -31.58
C SER A 19 1.76 19.61 -30.20
N PHE A 20 2.45 20.12 -29.19
CA PHE A 20 1.95 20.20 -27.82
C PHE A 20 1.90 21.66 -27.35
N PRO A 21 0.81 22.13 -26.72
CA PRO A 21 -0.45 21.40 -26.48
C PRO A 21 -1.45 21.46 -27.66
N ASP A 22 -1.23 22.33 -28.65
CA ASP A 22 -2.24 22.69 -29.66
C ASP A 22 -2.72 21.51 -30.53
N GLY A 23 -1.91 20.48 -30.73
CA GLY A 23 -2.23 19.32 -31.56
C GLY A 23 -3.06 18.23 -30.86
N ILE A 24 -3.24 18.30 -29.54
CA ILE A 24 -3.88 17.25 -28.72
C ILE A 24 -5.33 17.00 -29.16
N LEU A 25 -6.13 18.06 -29.27
CA LEU A 25 -7.55 17.93 -29.61
C LEU A 25 -7.76 17.24 -30.96
N LYS A 26 -6.98 17.65 -31.96
CA LYS A 26 -7.03 17.05 -33.30
C LYS A 26 -6.61 15.57 -33.28
N ALA A 27 -5.65 15.21 -32.43
CA ALA A 27 -5.19 13.83 -32.31
C ALA A 27 -6.28 12.90 -31.75
N HIS A 28 -6.98 13.34 -30.70
CA HIS A 28 -8.13 12.63 -30.11
C HIS A 28 -9.32 12.57 -31.07
N GLN A 29 -9.68 13.67 -31.72
CA GLN A 29 -10.79 13.70 -32.68
C GLN A 29 -10.61 12.68 -33.81
N LEU A 30 -9.40 12.50 -34.32
CA LEU A 30 -9.13 11.50 -35.35
C LEU A 30 -9.31 10.07 -34.81
N LEU A 31 -8.86 9.80 -33.58
CA LEU A 31 -9.07 8.49 -32.96
C LEU A 31 -10.56 8.19 -32.74
N HIS A 32 -11.35 9.16 -32.24
CA HIS A 32 -12.79 8.97 -32.05
C HIS A 32 -13.55 8.77 -33.37
N GLN A 33 -13.09 9.35 -34.48
CA GLN A 33 -13.69 9.13 -35.79
C GLN A 33 -13.48 7.70 -36.31
N ILE A 34 -12.28 7.14 -36.09
CA ILE A 34 -11.90 5.81 -36.57
C ILE A 34 -12.41 4.72 -35.63
N TYR A 35 -12.33 4.98 -34.33
CA TYR A 35 -12.72 4.12 -33.24
C TYR A 35 -13.78 4.85 -32.42
N PRO A 36 -15.07 4.78 -32.80
CA PRO A 36 -16.13 5.42 -32.06
C PRO A 36 -16.22 4.88 -30.64
N SER A 37 -16.72 5.70 -29.72
CA SER A 37 -17.02 5.34 -28.34
C SER A 37 -18.20 4.35 -28.28
N ALA A 38 -18.00 3.14 -28.80
CA ALA A 38 -18.86 2.01 -28.49
C ALA A 38 -18.75 1.73 -26.98
N GLU A 39 -19.84 1.26 -26.38
CA GLU A 39 -19.99 1.10 -24.93
C GLU A 39 -18.77 0.37 -24.32
N GLY A 40 -18.00 1.09 -23.50
CA GLY A 40 -16.81 0.55 -22.80
C GLY A 40 -15.45 0.75 -23.47
N ARG A 41 -15.33 1.49 -24.59
CA ARG A 41 -14.01 1.79 -25.19
C ARG A 41 -13.25 2.83 -24.36
N GLU A 42 -12.04 2.46 -23.93
CA GLU A 42 -11.17 3.32 -23.14
C GLU A 42 -10.23 4.17 -24.03
N TYR A 43 -10.09 5.44 -23.66
CA TYR A 43 -9.17 6.39 -24.29
C TYR A 43 -8.17 6.88 -23.26
N PHE A 44 -6.99 7.24 -23.75
CA PHE A 44 -5.87 7.65 -22.91
C PHE A 44 -5.12 8.82 -23.54
N GLY A 45 -4.47 9.60 -22.70
CA GLY A 45 -3.39 10.51 -23.10
C GLY A 45 -2.08 9.98 -22.53
N ILE A 46 -1.05 9.87 -23.36
CA ILE A 46 0.27 9.42 -22.91
C ILE A 46 1.26 10.51 -23.28
N SER A 47 1.99 11.03 -22.30
CA SER A 47 2.98 12.08 -22.56
C SER A 47 4.30 11.83 -21.87
N ARG A 48 5.36 12.31 -22.51
CA ARG A 48 6.74 12.23 -22.01
C ARG A 48 7.53 13.46 -22.44
N PHE A 49 8.45 13.89 -21.59
CA PHE A 49 9.42 14.91 -21.97
C PHE A 49 10.58 14.27 -22.74
N GLU A 50 10.71 14.59 -24.01
CA GLU A 50 11.72 14.04 -24.92
C GLU A 50 12.20 15.14 -25.88
N ASN A 51 13.48 15.13 -26.24
CA ASN A 51 14.06 16.07 -27.23
C ASN A 51 13.78 17.57 -26.94
N GLY A 52 13.68 17.95 -25.67
CA GLY A 52 13.45 19.35 -25.26
C GLY A 52 12.00 19.83 -25.32
N GLY A 53 11.04 18.92 -25.57
CA GLY A 53 9.61 19.22 -25.56
C GLY A 53 8.77 18.06 -25.03
N ILE A 54 7.45 18.25 -24.94
CA ILE A 54 6.52 17.18 -24.58
C ILE A 54 6.06 16.49 -25.85
N SER A 55 6.34 15.19 -25.95
CA SER A 55 5.70 14.29 -26.91
C SER A 55 4.39 13.80 -26.31
N TYR A 56 3.28 13.93 -27.05
CA TYR A 56 1.95 13.52 -26.61
C TYR A 56 1.32 12.55 -27.61
N LYS A 57 0.77 11.47 -27.09
CA LYS A 57 0.03 10.45 -27.84
C LYS A 57 -1.40 10.41 -27.31
N ALA A 58 -2.35 10.76 -28.17
CA ALA A 58 -3.73 10.35 -27.95
C ALA A 58 -3.79 8.84 -28.20
N ALA A 59 -4.51 8.09 -27.38
CA ALA A 59 -4.47 6.63 -27.41
C ALA A 59 -5.84 6.00 -27.16
N VAL A 60 -6.07 4.81 -27.71
CA VAL A 60 -7.32 4.06 -27.56
C VAL A 60 -7.02 2.57 -27.34
N ALA A 61 -7.73 1.93 -26.41
CA ALA A 61 -7.71 0.49 -26.28
C ALA A 61 -8.55 -0.17 -27.37
N LEU A 62 -8.04 -1.25 -27.98
CA LEU A 62 -8.79 -2.08 -28.91
C LEU A 62 -9.59 -3.14 -28.15
N ALA A 63 -10.78 -3.47 -28.64
CA ALA A 63 -11.56 -4.58 -28.11
C ALA A 63 -10.86 -5.92 -28.41
N PRO A 64 -11.09 -6.98 -27.61
CA PRO A 64 -10.56 -8.31 -27.90
C PRO A 64 -10.92 -8.78 -29.31
N GLY A 65 -9.92 -9.07 -30.14
CA GLY A 65 -10.09 -9.50 -31.54
C GLY A 65 -10.27 -8.37 -32.56
N GLU A 66 -10.33 -7.10 -32.13
CA GLU A 66 -10.35 -5.95 -33.02
C GLU A 66 -8.96 -5.74 -33.65
N SER A 67 -8.94 -5.61 -34.98
CA SER A 67 -7.71 -5.30 -35.73
C SER A 67 -7.59 -3.81 -36.02
N PRO A 68 -6.38 -3.28 -36.17
CA PRO A 68 -6.17 -1.88 -36.52
C PRO A 68 -6.80 -1.53 -37.85
N VAL A 69 -7.55 -0.43 -37.90
CA VAL A 69 -8.19 0.08 -39.12
C VAL A 69 -7.17 0.81 -40.02
N THR A 70 -6.02 1.20 -39.47
CA THR A 70 -4.95 1.93 -40.18
C THR A 70 -3.56 1.55 -39.67
N ASP A 71 -2.57 1.60 -40.55
CA ASP A 71 -1.14 1.46 -40.32
C ASP A 71 -0.45 2.77 -39.88
N LYS A 72 -1.15 3.90 -39.92
CA LYS A 72 -0.61 5.22 -39.56
C LYS A 72 -0.44 5.42 -38.06
N PHE A 73 -1.08 4.60 -37.26
CA PHE A 73 -1.02 4.66 -35.81
C PHE A 73 -0.02 3.65 -35.28
N GLU A 74 0.76 4.11 -34.32
CA GLU A 74 1.73 3.27 -33.62
C GLU A 74 1.07 2.54 -32.45
N THR A 75 1.70 1.48 -31.98
CA THR A 75 1.30 0.78 -30.77
C THR A 75 2.09 1.25 -29.57
N PHE A 76 1.43 1.38 -28.43
CA PHE A 76 2.08 1.59 -27.14
C PHE A 76 1.53 0.58 -26.12
N VAL A 77 2.35 0.18 -25.16
CA VAL A 77 1.91 -0.66 -24.04
C VAL A 77 1.88 0.17 -22.78
N ILE A 78 0.68 0.45 -22.27
CA ILE A 78 0.50 0.97 -20.93
C ILE A 78 0.82 -0.17 -19.96
N ASN A 79 1.96 -0.08 -19.29
CA ASN A 79 2.44 -1.12 -18.39
C ASN A 79 1.55 -1.24 -17.15
N LYS A 80 1.39 -2.49 -16.70
CA LYS A 80 0.92 -2.79 -15.34
C LYS A 80 1.90 -2.22 -14.31
N GLY A 81 1.41 -2.06 -13.09
CA GLY A 81 2.19 -1.58 -11.95
C GLY A 81 1.50 -0.46 -11.18
N LEU A 82 2.28 0.20 -10.32
CA LEU A 82 1.81 1.27 -9.46
C LEU A 82 1.94 2.63 -10.15
N PHE A 83 0.94 3.47 -9.92
CA PHE A 83 0.88 4.84 -10.38
C PHE A 83 0.56 5.76 -9.21
N LEU A 84 1.16 6.95 -9.18
CA LEU A 84 0.67 8.05 -8.35
C LEU A 84 -0.22 8.91 -9.22
N GLY A 85 -1.42 9.24 -8.75
CA GLY A 85 -2.32 10.06 -9.53
C GLY A 85 -3.25 10.96 -8.75
N THR A 86 -3.94 11.82 -9.49
CA THR A 86 -4.95 12.75 -8.99
C THR A 86 -6.13 12.75 -9.94
N LEU A 87 -7.33 12.54 -9.40
CA LEU A 87 -8.58 12.73 -10.12
C LEU A 87 -8.91 14.23 -10.16
N ILE A 88 -9.16 14.75 -11.35
CA ILE A 88 -9.61 16.11 -11.59
C ILE A 88 -11.01 16.03 -12.22
N LYS A 89 -11.99 16.62 -11.56
CA LYS A 89 -13.36 16.75 -12.08
C LYS A 89 -13.50 18.08 -12.81
N ASP A 90 -14.33 18.11 -13.84
CA ASP A 90 -14.61 19.29 -14.66
C ASP A 90 -13.35 19.94 -15.25
N PHE A 91 -12.38 19.12 -15.68
CA PHE A 91 -11.09 19.62 -16.15
C PHE A 91 -11.22 20.50 -17.42
N MET A 92 -12.33 20.38 -18.14
CA MET A 92 -12.62 21.20 -19.32
C MET A 92 -12.88 22.68 -18.98
N SER A 93 -13.22 23.01 -17.72
CA SER A 93 -13.37 24.40 -17.28
C SER A 93 -12.05 25.16 -17.27
N ASP A 94 -10.94 24.44 -17.01
CA ASP A 94 -9.57 24.97 -17.06
C ASP A 94 -8.60 23.83 -17.34
N THR A 95 -8.20 23.68 -18.61
CA THR A 95 -7.30 22.60 -19.02
C THR A 95 -5.86 22.78 -18.51
N SER A 96 -5.49 23.98 -18.03
CA SER A 96 -4.15 24.24 -17.49
C SER A 96 -3.87 23.47 -16.19
N VAL A 97 -4.92 23.06 -15.47
CA VAL A 97 -4.83 22.25 -14.25
C VAL A 97 -4.19 20.88 -14.51
N VAL A 98 -4.33 20.33 -15.73
CA VAL A 98 -3.73 19.05 -16.12
C VAL A 98 -2.20 19.16 -16.11
N GLY A 99 -1.66 20.20 -16.77
CA GLY A 99 -0.22 20.44 -16.82
C GLY A 99 0.38 20.72 -15.45
N SER A 100 -0.27 21.56 -14.64
CA SER A 100 0.21 21.84 -13.28
C SER A 100 0.13 20.61 -12.36
N THR A 101 -0.86 19.74 -12.54
CA THR A 101 -0.96 18.46 -11.82
C THR A 101 0.20 17.54 -12.16
N PHE A 102 0.54 17.36 -13.44
CA PHE A 102 1.71 16.57 -13.82
C PHE A 102 3.03 17.16 -13.28
N GLN A 103 3.20 18.48 -13.31
CA GLN A 103 4.37 19.15 -12.71
C GLN A 103 4.51 18.87 -11.21
N GLN A 104 3.43 18.60 -10.49
CA GLN A 104 3.48 18.18 -9.10
C GLN A 104 3.78 16.69 -8.98
N LEU A 105 3.10 15.84 -9.75
CA LEU A 105 3.25 14.38 -9.71
C LEU A 105 4.69 13.93 -10.02
N VAL A 106 5.33 14.50 -11.04
CA VAL A 106 6.69 14.12 -11.47
C VAL A 106 7.79 14.45 -10.45
N LYS A 107 7.47 15.26 -9.43
CA LYS A 107 8.41 15.59 -8.35
C LYS A 107 8.50 14.50 -7.29
N ASP A 108 7.58 13.53 -7.29
CA ASP A 108 7.63 12.43 -6.33
C ASP A 108 8.89 11.58 -6.58
N PRO A 109 9.72 11.33 -5.55
CA PRO A 109 10.99 10.62 -5.73
C PRO A 109 10.82 9.17 -6.21
N ARG A 110 9.62 8.59 -6.05
CA ARG A 110 9.32 7.21 -6.44
C ARG A 110 8.97 7.08 -7.93
N VAL A 111 8.82 8.19 -8.66
CA VAL A 111 8.50 8.18 -10.09
C VAL A 111 9.52 7.35 -10.86
N ASP A 112 9.01 6.50 -11.76
CA ASP A 112 9.81 5.71 -12.69
C ASP A 112 10.51 6.68 -13.67
N PRO A 113 11.85 6.75 -13.70
CA PRO A 113 12.56 7.65 -14.61
C PRO A 113 12.33 7.29 -16.08
N ASP A 114 12.05 6.01 -16.37
CA ASP A 114 11.69 5.51 -17.69
C ASP A 114 10.16 5.47 -17.87
N GLY A 115 9.41 6.06 -16.94
CA GLY A 115 7.96 6.14 -16.99
C GLY A 115 7.43 7.14 -18.03
N TYR A 116 6.13 7.34 -17.96
CA TYR A 116 5.36 8.29 -18.75
C TYR A 116 4.25 8.88 -17.89
N CYS A 117 3.77 10.05 -18.29
CA CYS A 117 2.54 10.63 -17.78
C CYS A 117 1.36 9.98 -18.51
N LEU A 118 0.33 9.60 -17.75
CA LEU A 118 -0.85 8.90 -18.22
C LEU A 118 -2.09 9.70 -17.82
N GLU A 119 -2.96 9.93 -18.78
CA GLU A 119 -4.29 10.50 -18.62
C GLU A 119 -5.31 9.41 -18.89
N GLU A 120 -6.17 9.14 -17.90
CA GLU A 120 -7.32 8.26 -18.04
C GLU A 120 -8.61 9.08 -17.90
N TYR A 121 -9.62 8.76 -18.70
CA TYR A 121 -10.88 9.51 -18.78
C TYR A 121 -12.04 8.65 -18.25
N PRO A 122 -12.20 8.52 -16.92
CA PRO A 122 -13.21 7.63 -16.33
C PRO A 122 -14.66 8.08 -16.61
N GLU A 123 -14.87 9.38 -16.86
CA GLU A 123 -16.17 9.98 -17.15
C GLU A 123 -16.00 11.12 -18.17
N TYR A 124 -17.09 11.58 -18.79
CA TYR A 124 -17.08 12.58 -19.88
C TYR A 124 -16.27 13.85 -19.58
N ASN A 125 -16.20 14.26 -18.31
CA ASN A 125 -15.53 15.50 -17.89
C ASN A 125 -14.62 15.29 -16.66
N SER A 126 -14.12 14.07 -16.50
CA SER A 126 -13.20 13.71 -15.42
C SER A 126 -11.93 13.14 -16.04
N ILE A 127 -10.78 13.51 -15.48
CA ILE A 127 -9.47 13.00 -15.90
C ILE A 127 -8.69 12.55 -14.67
N ILE A 128 -8.04 11.39 -14.77
CA ILE A 128 -7.06 10.94 -13.78
C ILE A 128 -5.68 11.16 -14.40
N CYS A 129 -4.93 12.11 -13.85
CA CYS A 129 -3.53 12.32 -14.21
C CYS A 129 -2.67 11.40 -13.35
N MET A 130 -1.84 10.57 -13.98
CA MET A 130 -1.03 9.53 -13.35
C MET A 130 0.41 9.55 -13.84
N VAL A 131 1.35 9.26 -12.94
CA VAL A 131 2.74 8.96 -13.28
C VAL A 131 3.09 7.57 -12.78
N ARG A 132 3.77 6.79 -13.60
CA ARG A 132 4.22 5.45 -13.20
C ARG A 132 5.26 5.57 -12.09
N LEU A 133 5.17 4.68 -11.10
CA LEU A 133 6.14 4.58 -10.03
C LEU A 133 7.09 3.40 -10.28
N SER A 134 8.35 3.57 -9.90
CA SER A 134 9.31 2.49 -9.82
C SER A 134 8.99 1.64 -8.59
N GLU A 135 8.68 0.36 -8.82
CA GLU A 135 8.37 -0.58 -7.74
C GLU A 135 9.50 -0.66 -6.71
N GLU A 136 10.75 -0.70 -7.18
CA GLU A 136 11.95 -0.67 -6.35
C GLU A 136 11.98 0.55 -5.43
N ARG A 137 11.71 1.75 -5.98
CA ARG A 137 11.72 3.00 -5.18
C ARG A 137 10.57 3.06 -4.20
N VAL A 138 9.38 2.56 -4.57
CA VAL A 138 8.25 2.46 -3.63
C VAL A 138 8.62 1.50 -2.50
N GLN A 139 9.15 0.31 -2.81
CA GLN A 139 9.59 -0.64 -1.79
C GLN A 139 10.66 -0.04 -0.89
N ALA A 140 11.70 0.60 -1.44
CA ALA A 140 12.76 1.23 -0.66
C ALA A 140 12.23 2.27 0.34
N GLN A 141 11.28 3.11 -0.10
CA GLN A 141 10.64 4.10 0.77
C GLN A 141 9.85 3.41 1.90
N LEU A 142 9.03 2.40 1.57
CA LEU A 142 8.25 1.67 2.57
C LEU A 142 9.12 0.91 3.57
N ARG A 143 10.25 0.34 3.13
CA ARG A 143 11.22 -0.32 4.03
C ARG A 143 11.76 0.66 5.07
N LYS A 144 12.09 1.88 4.64
CA LYS A 144 12.55 2.93 5.54
C LYS A 144 11.47 3.30 6.56
N GLU A 145 10.25 3.54 6.09
CA GLU A 145 9.10 3.89 6.94
C GLU A 145 8.79 2.78 7.97
N LEU A 146 8.70 1.53 7.52
CA LEU A 146 8.47 0.37 8.39
C LEU A 146 9.60 0.18 9.40
N THR A 147 10.87 0.36 8.99
CA THR A 147 12.02 0.26 9.90
C THR A 147 11.95 1.29 11.02
N GLU A 148 11.61 2.54 10.69
CA GLU A 148 11.44 3.62 11.66
C GLU A 148 10.23 3.37 12.58
N GLU A 149 9.10 2.91 12.02
CA GLU A 149 7.90 2.55 12.76
C GLU A 149 8.18 1.43 13.77
N TYR A 150 8.77 0.33 13.31
CA TYR A 150 9.10 -0.83 14.15
C TYR A 150 10.14 -0.48 15.21
N GLY A 151 11.14 0.36 14.87
CA GLY A 151 12.11 0.86 15.84
C GLY A 151 11.43 1.56 17.03
N ARG A 152 10.52 2.49 16.76
CA ARG A 152 9.75 3.21 17.79
C ARG A 152 8.82 2.28 18.57
N MET A 153 8.12 1.39 17.87
CA MET A 153 7.20 0.42 18.47
C MET A 153 7.92 -0.45 19.50
N TYR A 154 9.04 -1.08 19.13
CA TYR A 154 9.82 -1.93 20.02
C TYR A 154 10.46 -1.15 21.17
N GLU A 155 10.97 0.06 20.92
CA GLU A 155 11.50 0.90 22.00
C GLU A 155 10.44 1.18 23.07
N ASN A 156 9.22 1.54 22.65
CA ASN A 156 8.10 1.80 23.56
C ASN A 156 7.63 0.53 24.27
N LEU A 157 7.59 -0.60 23.57
CA LEU A 157 7.22 -1.90 24.14
C LEU A 157 8.20 -2.29 25.25
N PHE A 158 9.51 -2.27 24.97
CA PHE A 158 10.52 -2.62 25.96
C PHE A 158 10.52 -1.66 27.15
N ARG A 159 10.37 -0.35 26.91
CA ARG A 159 10.27 0.64 27.98
C ARG A 159 9.08 0.36 28.90
N THR A 160 7.93 0.00 28.32
CA THR A 160 6.71 -0.29 29.08
C THR A 160 6.84 -1.59 29.86
N ILE A 161 7.34 -2.67 29.25
CA ILE A 161 7.57 -3.95 29.95
C ILE A 161 8.52 -3.74 31.15
N ARG A 162 9.63 -3.01 30.95
CA ARG A 162 10.61 -2.72 32.01
C ARG A 162 10.09 -1.81 33.12
N SER A 163 8.94 -1.15 32.93
CA SER A 163 8.36 -0.26 33.93
C SER A 163 7.60 -0.99 35.05
N PHE A 164 7.35 -2.30 34.88
CA PHE A 164 6.75 -3.15 35.90
C PHE A 164 7.82 -3.73 36.81
N THR A 165 7.58 -3.70 38.12
CA THR A 165 8.36 -4.48 39.09
C THR A 165 8.11 -5.99 38.90
N PRO A 166 9.01 -6.87 39.39
CA PRO A 166 8.82 -8.31 39.31
C PRO A 166 7.48 -8.79 39.88
N GLN A 167 7.01 -8.16 40.98
CA GLN A 167 5.71 -8.47 41.57
C GLN A 167 4.55 -8.03 40.67
N GLN A 168 4.59 -6.79 40.15
CA GLN A 168 3.52 -6.27 39.29
C GLN A 168 3.38 -7.08 37.99
N PHE A 169 4.49 -7.56 37.43
CA PHE A 169 4.51 -8.23 36.13
C PHE A 169 3.61 -9.47 36.07
N ASN A 170 3.47 -10.18 37.19
CA ASN A 170 2.61 -11.36 37.32
C ASN A 170 1.38 -11.14 38.22
N THR A 171 1.06 -9.90 38.57
CA THR A 171 -0.13 -9.58 39.35
C THR A 171 -1.30 -9.26 38.42
N VAL A 172 -2.47 -9.82 38.69
CA VAL A 172 -3.71 -9.45 37.97
C VAL A 172 -4.09 -8.01 38.34
N PRO A 173 -4.29 -7.11 37.37
CA PRO A 173 -4.65 -5.72 37.66
C PRO A 173 -6.03 -5.61 38.31
N SER A 174 -6.29 -4.51 39.01
CA SER A 174 -7.58 -4.23 39.66
C SER A 174 -8.77 -4.17 38.69
N ILE A 175 -8.50 -3.85 37.42
CA ILE A 175 -9.47 -3.87 36.31
C ILE A 175 -9.75 -5.28 35.76
N GLY A 176 -9.09 -6.30 36.30
CA GLY A 176 -9.17 -7.70 35.84
C GLY A 176 -8.48 -7.95 34.49
N GLY A 177 -8.63 -9.16 33.96
CA GLY A 177 -8.01 -9.57 32.70
C GLY A 177 -6.62 -10.18 32.87
N TRP A 178 -5.77 -10.04 31.86
CA TRP A 178 -4.42 -10.60 31.82
C TRP A 178 -3.42 -9.79 32.66
N THR A 179 -2.45 -10.49 33.26
CA THR A 179 -1.27 -9.87 33.87
C THR A 179 -0.39 -9.22 32.78
N PRO A 180 0.50 -8.28 33.13
CA PRO A 180 1.50 -7.78 32.17
C PRO A 180 2.32 -8.88 31.48
N GLY A 181 2.69 -9.93 32.21
CA GLY A 181 3.38 -11.10 31.66
C GLY A 181 2.55 -11.88 30.64
N GLN A 182 1.26 -12.05 30.89
CA GLN A 182 0.33 -12.68 29.95
C GLN A 182 0.09 -11.81 28.70
N VAL A 183 -0.02 -10.48 28.85
CA VAL A 183 -0.13 -9.57 27.69
C VAL A 183 1.15 -9.62 26.86
N THR A 184 2.32 -9.66 27.51
CA THR A 184 3.62 -9.77 26.82
C THR A 184 3.73 -11.10 26.07
N GLU A 185 3.30 -12.21 26.69
CA GLU A 185 3.28 -13.52 26.04
C GLU A 185 2.35 -13.54 24.83
N HIS A 186 1.17 -12.94 24.95
CA HIS A 186 0.23 -12.84 23.84
C HIS A 186 0.84 -12.12 22.63
N ILE A 187 1.58 -11.03 22.87
CA ILE A 187 2.32 -10.33 21.80
C ILE A 187 3.32 -11.31 21.15
N ILE A 188 4.14 -12.00 21.94
CA ILE A 188 5.13 -12.97 21.43
C ILE A 188 4.47 -14.04 20.54
N LEU A 189 3.35 -14.62 21.00
CA LEU A 189 2.62 -15.66 20.27
C LEU A 189 1.97 -15.14 18.98
N ALA A 190 1.40 -13.92 19.03
CA ALA A 190 0.68 -13.33 17.90
C ALA A 190 1.59 -12.70 16.84
N THR A 191 2.83 -12.34 17.21
CA THR A 191 3.73 -11.57 16.35
C THR A 191 5.09 -12.24 16.16
N GLY A 192 5.17 -13.57 16.21
CA GLY A 192 6.45 -14.29 16.02
C GLY A 192 7.03 -14.20 14.61
N GLY A 193 6.23 -13.79 13.62
CA GLY A 193 6.61 -13.62 12.23
C GLY A 193 5.39 -13.48 11.33
N ILE A 194 5.61 -13.39 10.02
CA ILE A 194 4.55 -13.38 9.01
C ILE A 194 4.47 -14.76 8.33
N PRO A 195 3.27 -15.22 7.94
CA PRO A 195 3.07 -16.54 7.34
C PRO A 195 3.33 -16.46 5.82
N ASP A 196 4.61 -16.44 5.42
CA ASP A 196 5.03 -16.08 4.05
C ASP A 196 5.98 -17.07 3.35
N GLU A 197 5.88 -18.35 3.68
CA GLU A 197 6.58 -19.44 3.00
C GLU A 197 6.06 -19.64 1.57
N ASN A 198 4.75 -19.49 1.35
CA ASN A 198 4.11 -19.51 0.04
C ASN A 198 3.54 -18.14 -0.32
N THR A 199 3.94 -17.62 -1.48
CA THR A 199 3.51 -16.30 -1.94
C THR A 199 3.15 -16.24 -3.42
N SER A 200 2.30 -15.26 -3.78
CA SER A 200 1.94 -14.96 -5.17
C SER A 200 1.91 -13.43 -5.43
N ASP A 201 1.72 -13.05 -6.70
CA ASP A 201 1.29 -11.69 -7.04
C ASP A 201 -0.08 -11.42 -6.40
N ALA A 202 -0.28 -10.22 -5.84
CA ALA A 202 -1.50 -9.88 -5.14
C ALA A 202 -2.69 -9.61 -6.09
N GLY A 203 -2.43 -9.22 -7.34
CA GLY A 203 -3.47 -8.79 -8.29
C GLY A 203 -4.26 -7.57 -7.80
N ARG A 204 -3.72 -6.81 -6.84
CA ARG A 204 -4.33 -5.62 -6.24
C ARG A 204 -3.24 -4.73 -5.63
N ILE A 205 -3.60 -3.53 -5.19
CA ILE A 205 -2.67 -2.66 -4.49
C ILE A 205 -2.25 -3.29 -3.15
N PHE A 206 -0.96 -3.18 -2.84
CA PHE A 206 -0.33 -3.89 -1.72
C PHE A 206 -0.86 -3.50 -0.35
N ASN A 207 -1.50 -2.33 -0.20
CA ASN A 207 -1.99 -1.78 1.07
C ASN A 207 -3.53 -1.66 1.12
N GLU A 208 -4.26 -2.36 0.26
CA GLU A 208 -5.73 -2.29 0.17
C GLU A 208 -6.42 -2.46 1.53
N LYS A 209 -5.88 -3.34 2.39
CA LYS A 209 -6.46 -3.69 3.69
C LYS A 209 -5.86 -2.93 4.87
N ASP A 210 -4.87 -2.07 4.63
CA ASP A 210 -4.14 -1.35 5.68
C ASP A 210 -5.08 -0.50 6.54
N GLU A 211 -5.84 0.41 5.93
CA GLU A 211 -6.73 1.33 6.67
C GLU A 211 -7.84 0.58 7.43
N THR A 212 -8.42 -0.46 6.82
CA THR A 212 -9.43 -1.29 7.52
C THR A 212 -8.80 -2.01 8.72
N THR A 213 -7.59 -2.56 8.55
CA THR A 213 -6.85 -3.20 9.65
C THR A 213 -6.57 -2.21 10.77
N ARG A 214 -6.08 -1.01 10.43
CA ARG A 214 -5.83 0.06 11.39
C ARG A 214 -7.08 0.40 12.19
N SER A 215 -8.21 0.59 11.51
CA SER A 215 -9.46 1.02 12.16
C SER A 215 -9.93 0.02 13.22
N VAL A 216 -9.78 -1.28 12.98
CA VAL A 216 -10.18 -2.33 13.92
C VAL A 216 -9.26 -2.38 15.13
N PHE A 217 -7.95 -2.31 14.93
CA PHE A 217 -7.01 -2.44 16.04
C PHE A 217 -6.90 -1.18 16.91
N THR A 218 -7.21 -0.01 16.35
CA THR A 218 -7.25 1.28 17.07
C THR A 218 -8.59 1.56 17.76
N ASP A 219 -9.61 0.73 17.55
CA ASP A 219 -10.85 0.77 18.31
C ASP A 219 -10.69 0.05 19.67
N TYR A 220 -10.31 0.82 20.69
CA TYR A 220 -10.12 0.31 22.06
C TYR A 220 -11.44 0.07 22.83
N LEU A 221 -12.59 0.48 22.29
CA LEU A 221 -13.89 0.33 22.94
C LEU A 221 -14.46 -1.07 22.72
N HIS A 222 -14.22 -1.65 21.54
CA HIS A 222 -14.66 -3.00 21.23
C HIS A 222 -13.63 -4.04 21.70
N LYS A 223 -14.11 -5.03 22.46
CA LYS A 223 -13.28 -6.16 22.91
C LYS A 223 -13.25 -7.23 21.81
N MET A 224 -12.06 -7.79 21.59
CA MET A 224 -11.84 -8.92 20.69
C MET A 224 -11.37 -10.11 21.52
N GLU A 225 -11.94 -11.28 21.25
CA GLU A 225 -11.46 -12.53 21.86
C GLU A 225 -10.27 -13.05 21.06
N ALA A 226 -9.16 -13.31 21.76
CA ALA A 226 -7.99 -13.90 21.14
C ALA A 226 -8.26 -15.37 20.77
N PRO A 227 -7.88 -15.82 19.56
CA PRO A 227 -7.87 -17.24 19.22
C PRO A 227 -7.07 -18.08 20.22
N GLU A 228 -7.50 -19.33 20.42
CA GLU A 228 -6.95 -20.20 21.48
C GLU A 228 -5.45 -20.46 21.30
N PHE A 229 -4.94 -20.54 20.07
CA PHE A 229 -3.53 -20.79 19.77
C PHE A 229 -2.59 -19.62 20.10
N ILE A 230 -3.11 -18.41 20.33
CA ILE A 230 -2.34 -17.25 20.80
C ILE A 230 -2.76 -16.82 22.21
N ARG A 231 -3.51 -17.65 22.92
CA ARG A 231 -3.90 -17.37 24.30
C ARG A 231 -2.75 -17.69 25.25
N PRO A 232 -2.35 -16.76 26.14
CA PRO A 232 -1.28 -17.03 27.09
C PRO A 232 -1.76 -18.00 28.20
N ASP A 233 -0.87 -18.89 28.62
CA ASP A 233 -1.06 -19.76 29.77
C ASP A 233 -1.34 -18.97 31.06
N LYS A 234 -2.02 -19.61 32.01
CA LYS A 234 -2.18 -19.10 33.37
C LYS A 234 -1.01 -19.53 34.26
N LYS A 235 0.13 -18.86 34.09
CA LYS A 235 1.35 -19.05 34.88
C LYS A 235 2.07 -17.73 35.12
N ASP A 236 3.04 -17.76 36.01
CA ASP A 236 3.99 -16.66 36.15
C ASP A 236 5.01 -16.70 35.02
N TYR A 237 5.35 -15.52 34.50
CA TYR A 237 6.29 -15.33 33.41
C TYR A 237 7.57 -14.65 33.89
N ASP A 238 8.71 -15.07 33.32
CA ASP A 238 9.99 -14.40 33.50
C ASP A 238 10.08 -13.19 32.55
N GLN A 239 10.07 -11.99 33.14
CA GLN A 239 10.11 -10.72 32.42
C GLN A 239 11.36 -10.59 31.54
N GLN A 240 12.53 -11.01 32.03
CA GLN A 240 13.78 -10.85 31.32
C GLN A 240 13.89 -11.85 30.16
N GLN A 241 13.38 -13.07 30.35
CA GLN A 241 13.27 -14.07 29.30
C GLN A 241 12.37 -13.58 28.17
N GLN A 242 11.19 -13.04 28.47
CA GLN A 242 10.27 -12.50 27.46
C GLN A 242 10.86 -11.30 26.71
N ILE A 243 11.58 -10.41 27.40
CA ILE A 243 12.34 -9.33 26.74
C ILE A 243 13.35 -9.90 25.75
N SER A 244 14.11 -10.93 26.14
CA SER A 244 15.10 -11.55 25.26
C SER A 244 14.47 -12.21 24.03
N ILE A 245 13.31 -12.85 24.18
CA ILE A 245 12.54 -13.40 23.06
C ILE A 245 12.11 -12.28 22.12
N LEU A 246 11.52 -11.20 22.65
CA LEU A 246 11.08 -10.05 21.87
C LEU A 246 12.23 -9.33 21.14
N GLU A 247 13.44 -9.33 21.69
CA GLU A 247 14.64 -8.83 20.99
C GLU A 247 14.94 -9.67 19.73
N GLY A 248 14.84 -11.00 19.84
CA GLY A 248 14.96 -11.89 18.68
C GLY A 248 13.84 -11.69 17.65
N VAL A 249 12.60 -11.52 18.11
CA VAL A 249 11.45 -11.23 17.23
C VAL A 249 11.63 -9.89 16.52
N ARG A 250 12.10 -8.83 17.22
CA ARG A 250 12.45 -7.54 16.62
C ARG A 250 13.46 -7.71 15.49
N ASP A 251 14.54 -8.42 15.76
CA ASP A 251 15.63 -8.58 14.80
C ASP A 251 15.16 -9.36 13.56
N SER A 252 14.33 -10.39 13.77
CA SER A 252 13.65 -11.12 12.69
C SER A 252 12.75 -10.21 11.86
N HIS A 253 11.92 -9.37 12.50
CA HIS A 253 11.03 -8.44 11.82
C HIS A 253 11.80 -7.43 10.97
N LEU A 254 12.82 -6.78 11.54
CA LEU A 254 13.64 -5.81 10.82
C LEU A 254 14.39 -6.46 9.65
N SER A 255 14.86 -7.71 9.81
CA SER A 255 15.47 -8.48 8.72
C SER A 255 14.46 -8.77 7.60
N GLY A 256 13.23 -9.19 7.95
CA GLY A 256 12.15 -9.44 6.99
C GLY A 256 11.74 -8.18 6.22
N ILE A 257 11.56 -7.07 6.93
CA ILE A 257 11.29 -5.75 6.35
C ILE A 257 12.41 -5.31 5.42
N ALA A 258 13.68 -5.60 5.72
CA ALA A 258 14.80 -5.17 4.88
C ALA A 258 14.99 -6.01 3.60
N SER A 259 14.63 -7.30 3.64
CA SER A 259 15.07 -8.27 2.62
C SER A 259 13.98 -8.84 1.72
N LYS A 260 12.72 -8.92 2.18
CA LYS A 260 11.64 -9.61 1.43
C LYS A 260 10.81 -8.64 0.60
N ASP A 261 10.30 -9.08 -0.55
CA ASP A 261 9.36 -8.28 -1.36
C ASP A 261 8.08 -7.97 -0.58
N LEU A 262 7.83 -6.69 -0.31
CA LEU A 262 6.71 -6.23 0.52
C LEU A 262 5.33 -6.43 -0.15
N PHE A 263 5.27 -6.60 -1.47
CA PHE A 263 4.01 -6.62 -2.22
C PHE A 263 3.45 -8.02 -2.44
N ALA A 264 4.26 -9.05 -2.20
CA ALA A 264 3.86 -10.44 -2.32
C ALA A 264 2.69 -10.76 -1.39
N LEU A 265 1.67 -11.43 -1.94
CA LEU A 265 0.51 -11.95 -1.21
C LEU A 265 0.90 -13.24 -0.48
N CYS A 266 0.67 -13.29 0.82
CA CYS A 266 0.96 -14.44 1.68
C CYS A 266 -0.21 -15.43 1.67
N LEU A 267 0.08 -16.71 1.40
CA LEU A 267 -0.94 -17.75 1.20
C LEU A 267 -1.03 -18.76 2.34
N ASP A 268 -0.09 -18.75 3.28
CA ASP A 268 -0.01 -19.77 4.34
C ASP A 268 -1.06 -19.59 5.44
N PHE A 269 -1.65 -18.40 5.55
CA PHE A 269 -2.67 -18.09 6.53
C PHE A 269 -3.61 -16.98 6.06
N GLU A 270 -4.90 -17.17 6.30
CA GLU A 270 -5.94 -16.17 6.06
C GLU A 270 -6.51 -15.67 7.38
N LEU A 271 -6.59 -14.36 7.52
CA LEU A 271 -7.29 -13.76 8.66
C LEU A 271 -8.81 -13.87 8.44
N PRO A 272 -9.59 -14.28 9.46
CA PRO A 272 -11.05 -14.27 9.36
C PRO A 272 -11.56 -12.90 8.90
N ALA A 273 -12.46 -12.86 7.92
CA ALA A 273 -13.00 -11.64 7.28
C ALA A 273 -12.04 -10.81 6.40
N TRP A 274 -10.72 -10.92 6.56
CA TRP A 274 -9.74 -10.24 5.70
C TRP A 274 -9.15 -11.12 4.61
N GLY A 275 -9.16 -12.45 4.73
CA GLY A 275 -8.49 -13.34 3.78
C GLY A 275 -6.96 -13.18 3.79
N SER A 276 -6.32 -13.42 2.65
CA SER A 276 -4.86 -13.30 2.49
C SER A 276 -4.39 -11.84 2.51
N LEU A 277 -3.30 -11.57 3.22
CA LEU A 277 -2.64 -10.26 3.28
C LEU A 277 -1.34 -10.25 2.48
N THR A 278 -0.93 -9.08 1.98
CA THR A 278 0.45 -8.90 1.49
C THR A 278 1.44 -8.88 2.64
N ARG A 279 2.74 -9.03 2.37
CA ARG A 279 3.77 -8.86 3.41
C ARG A 279 3.70 -7.47 4.06
N TYR A 280 3.45 -6.43 3.27
CA TYR A 280 3.23 -5.08 3.81
C TYR A 280 2.04 -5.04 4.78
N GLU A 281 0.89 -5.57 4.38
CA GLU A 281 -0.30 -5.61 5.23
C GLU A 281 -0.09 -6.44 6.50
N TRP A 282 0.65 -7.54 6.42
CA TRP A 282 1.04 -8.32 7.60
C TRP A 282 1.93 -7.52 8.56
N TRP A 283 2.89 -6.74 8.06
CA TRP A 283 3.69 -5.86 8.90
C TRP A 283 2.84 -4.75 9.52
N LYS A 284 1.85 -4.21 8.81
CA LYS A 284 0.90 -3.24 9.37
C LYS A 284 0.01 -3.88 10.44
N PHE A 285 -0.50 -5.08 10.20
CA PHE A 285 -1.27 -5.86 11.17
C PHE A 285 -0.48 -6.08 12.48
N ILE A 286 0.75 -6.58 12.39
CA ILE A 286 1.61 -6.82 13.56
C ILE A 286 1.85 -5.51 14.34
N SER A 287 2.09 -4.41 13.62
CA SER A 287 2.31 -3.10 14.23
C SER A 287 1.08 -2.64 15.02
N TYR A 288 -0.09 -2.62 14.40
CA TYR A 288 -1.33 -2.21 15.06
C TYR A 288 -1.74 -3.14 16.20
N HIS A 289 -1.54 -4.44 16.05
CA HIS A 289 -1.75 -5.42 17.12
C HIS A 289 -0.86 -5.12 18.33
N THR A 290 0.43 -4.88 18.10
CA THR A 290 1.39 -4.54 19.16
C THR A 290 1.03 -3.23 19.83
N GLU A 291 0.66 -2.19 19.06
CA GLU A 291 0.21 -0.89 19.60
C GLU A 291 -1.02 -1.03 20.50
N ARG A 292 -1.98 -1.89 20.13
CA ARG A 292 -3.15 -2.18 20.95
C ARG A 292 -2.78 -2.79 22.30
N HIS A 293 -1.86 -3.76 22.32
CA HIS A 293 -1.43 -4.38 23.57
C HIS A 293 -0.44 -3.52 24.35
N LEU A 294 0.29 -2.62 23.69
CA LEU A 294 1.04 -1.56 24.34
C LEU A 294 0.10 -0.61 25.12
N HIS A 295 -1.03 -0.21 24.52
CA HIS A 295 -2.07 0.56 25.21
C HIS A 295 -2.64 -0.21 26.41
N GLN A 296 -2.88 -1.52 26.26
CA GLN A 296 -3.31 -2.38 27.38
C GLN A 296 -2.28 -2.40 28.52
N LEU A 297 -0.99 -2.60 28.21
CA LEU A 297 0.09 -2.57 29.22
C LEU A 297 0.17 -1.21 29.91
N GLN A 298 0.06 -0.10 29.18
CA GLN A 298 0.06 1.23 29.77
C GLN A 298 -1.12 1.47 30.72
N ASN A 299 -2.32 1.00 30.35
CA ASN A 299 -3.48 1.05 31.23
C ASN A 299 -3.30 0.21 32.49
N ILE A 300 -2.71 -0.98 32.35
CA ILE A 300 -2.36 -1.83 33.50
C ILE A 300 -1.36 -1.13 34.41
N HIS A 301 -0.30 -0.52 33.84
CA HIS A 301 0.69 0.23 34.63
C HIS A 301 0.04 1.35 35.43
N ASN A 302 -0.85 2.12 34.80
CA ASN A 302 -1.52 3.26 35.45
C ASN A 302 -2.38 2.84 36.66
N VAL A 303 -3.02 1.67 36.63
CA VAL A 303 -3.83 1.18 37.76
C VAL A 303 -3.02 0.42 38.82
N MET A 304 -1.73 0.17 38.56
CA MET A 304 -0.79 -0.47 39.49
C MET A 304 0.17 0.52 40.17
N ARG A 305 0.04 1.82 39.86
CA ARG A 305 0.78 2.91 40.52
C ARG A 305 0.25 3.22 41.91
#